data_AF-A0A0R1Z6S7-F1
#
_entry.id   AF-A0A0R1Z6S7-F1
#
_cell.length_a   1.000
_cell.length_b   1.000
_cell.length_c   1.000
_cell.angle_alpha   90.00
_cell.angle_beta   90.00
_cell.angle_gamma   90.00
#
_symmetry.space_group_name_H-M   'P 1'
#
loop_
_entity.id
_entity.type
_entity.pdbx_description
1 polymer ?
#
loop_
_entity_poly.entity_id
_entity_poly.type
_entity_poly.pdbx_seq_one_letter_code
_entity_poly.pdbx_strand_id
1 'polypeptide(L)'
;MKRRTKLWLVTAIVAIMTVGLIFVSLQWSHKNVAALTRRHNSQLSPVIMIPGSSATENRFDGLVKELNKNQRNPHSLLKIRVTNKDKLQFSGRIRPGDKEPFIVVGFQNNRDGYSNIKQQARQFNIAFKELDKRFDFNNFKAFGHSNGGLIFTDFLENYFADYKDQIKITKLMTIGSPFNFDEQSIQNKTQMLSDFIKNRKKLPTNLSVYSVAGTQNYTSDGIVPVVSVMASRYVFQGQVKHFTTITVSGTDAQHSDLPQNDQIVRLIKQYLLTHHKPRRPE
;
A
#
# COMPACT_ATOMS: atom_id res chain seq x y z
N MET A 1 -67.87 -9.63 14.57
CA MET A 1 -67.19 -9.80 13.26
C MET A 1 -66.05 -8.80 13.00
N LYS A 2 -66.20 -7.48 13.20
CA LYS A 2 -65.18 -6.45 12.85
C LYS A 2 -63.77 -6.61 13.47
N ARG A 3 -63.65 -7.27 14.63
CA ARG A 3 -62.37 -7.44 15.36
C ARG A 3 -61.49 -8.56 14.77
N ARG A 4 -62.11 -9.62 14.25
CA ARG A 4 -61.42 -10.74 13.58
C ARG A 4 -60.88 -10.32 12.21
N THR A 5 -61.65 -9.56 11.43
CA THR A 5 -61.19 -9.03 10.12
C THR A 5 -60.03 -8.05 10.26
N LYS A 6 -60.04 -7.17 11.28
CA LYS A 6 -58.86 -6.34 11.60
C LYS A 6 -57.62 -7.16 11.97
N LEU A 7 -57.79 -8.24 12.74
CA LEU A 7 -56.68 -9.12 13.12
C LEU A 7 -56.07 -9.81 11.90
N TRP A 8 -56.89 -10.35 10.99
CA TRP A 8 -56.45 -10.96 9.73
C TRP A 8 -55.73 -9.98 8.80
N LEU A 9 -56.18 -8.73 8.76
CA LEU A 9 -55.53 -7.68 7.97
C LEU A 9 -54.14 -7.34 8.51
N VAL A 10 -54.01 -7.25 9.85
CA VAL A 10 -52.74 -7.02 10.52
C VAL A 10 -51.78 -8.19 10.31
N THR A 11 -52.23 -9.44 10.45
CA THR A 11 -51.36 -10.61 10.18
C THR A 11 -50.93 -10.68 8.72
N ALA A 12 -51.80 -10.35 7.77
CA ALA A 12 -51.42 -10.29 6.36
C ALA A 12 -50.34 -9.22 6.10
N ILE A 13 -50.47 -8.03 6.70
CA ILE A 13 -49.46 -6.96 6.57
C ILE A 13 -48.12 -7.40 7.18
N VAL A 14 -48.13 -8.02 8.36
CA VAL A 14 -46.90 -8.51 9.01
C VAL A 14 -46.24 -9.62 8.18
N ALA A 15 -47.03 -10.54 7.61
CA ALA A 15 -46.50 -11.58 6.73
C ALA A 15 -45.84 -10.97 5.47
N ILE A 16 -46.48 -9.99 4.83
CA ILE A 16 -45.93 -9.30 3.66
C ILE A 16 -44.63 -8.56 4.01
N MET A 17 -44.59 -7.84 5.14
CA MET A 17 -43.36 -7.18 5.60
C MET A 17 -42.24 -8.18 5.88
N THR A 18 -42.57 -9.34 6.47
CA THR A 18 -41.59 -10.39 6.79
C THR A 18 -41.02 -11.00 5.51
N VAL A 19 -41.87 -11.33 4.54
CA VAL A 19 -41.43 -11.83 3.22
C VAL A 19 -40.59 -10.77 2.50
N GLY A 20 -40.97 -9.49 2.58
CA GLY A 20 -40.17 -8.39 2.05
C GLY A 20 -38.78 -8.28 2.67
N LEU A 21 -38.68 -8.38 4.01
CA LEU A 21 -37.42 -8.38 4.73
C LEU A 21 -36.54 -9.60 4.38
N ILE A 22 -37.15 -10.79 4.26
CA ILE A 22 -36.44 -12.00 3.84
C ILE A 22 -35.90 -11.84 2.41
N PHE A 23 -36.72 -11.34 1.48
CA PHE A 23 -36.30 -11.12 0.10
C PHE A 23 -35.13 -10.13 0.01
N VAL A 24 -35.20 -9.00 0.72
CA VAL A 24 -34.10 -8.02 0.80
C VAL A 24 -32.85 -8.65 1.41
N SER A 25 -32.99 -9.43 2.49
CA SER A 25 -31.89 -10.12 3.16
C SER A 25 -31.20 -11.14 2.26
N LEU A 26 -31.97 -11.96 1.52
CA LEU A 26 -31.43 -12.94 0.58
C LEU A 26 -30.71 -12.26 -0.59
N GLN A 27 -31.29 -11.22 -1.17
CA GLN A 27 -30.66 -10.44 -2.25
C GLN A 27 -29.34 -9.80 -1.80
N TRP A 28 -29.32 -9.23 -0.58
CA TRP A 28 -28.12 -8.67 0.03
C TRP A 28 -27.05 -9.74 0.27
N SER A 29 -27.46 -10.88 0.83
CA SER A 29 -26.58 -12.04 1.08
C SER A 29 -25.95 -12.57 -0.21
N HIS A 30 -26.73 -12.83 -1.26
CA HIS A 30 -26.22 -13.31 -2.54
C HIS A 30 -25.22 -12.33 -3.17
N LYS A 31 -25.52 -11.02 -3.15
CA LYS A 31 -24.61 -9.99 -3.69
C LYS A 31 -23.31 -9.92 -2.90
N ASN A 32 -23.38 -9.99 -1.57
CA ASN A 32 -22.19 -9.96 -0.71
C ASN A 32 -21.34 -11.22 -0.86
N VAL A 33 -21.94 -12.40 -0.88
CA VAL A 33 -21.22 -13.66 -1.11
C VAL A 33 -20.57 -13.64 -2.47
N ALA A 34 -21.28 -13.23 -3.54
CA ALA A 34 -20.69 -13.11 -4.87
C ALA A 34 -19.51 -12.11 -4.89
N ALA A 35 -19.62 -10.95 -4.24
CA ALA A 35 -18.54 -9.98 -4.15
C ALA A 35 -17.32 -10.53 -3.38
N LEU A 36 -17.55 -11.18 -2.23
CA LEU A 36 -16.52 -11.83 -1.43
C LEU A 36 -15.84 -12.97 -2.19
N THR A 37 -16.59 -13.80 -2.92
CA THR A 37 -16.05 -14.89 -3.74
C THR A 37 -15.22 -14.35 -4.91
N ARG A 38 -15.70 -13.31 -5.62
CA ARG A 38 -14.92 -12.66 -6.69
C ARG A 38 -13.58 -12.13 -6.17
N ARG A 39 -13.60 -11.46 -5.03
CA ARG A 39 -12.40 -10.97 -4.35
C ARG A 39 -11.50 -12.11 -3.88
N HIS A 40 -12.05 -13.13 -3.23
CA HIS A 40 -11.28 -14.28 -2.75
C HIS A 40 -10.57 -15.00 -3.89
N ASN A 41 -11.23 -15.15 -5.04
CA ASN A 41 -10.68 -15.81 -6.23
C ASN A 41 -9.83 -14.86 -7.10
N SER A 42 -9.68 -13.60 -6.71
CA SER A 42 -8.96 -12.61 -7.49
C SER A 42 -7.47 -12.92 -7.55
N GLN A 43 -6.94 -12.87 -8.77
CA GLN A 43 -5.50 -12.98 -9.03
C GLN A 43 -4.82 -11.60 -9.09
N LEU A 44 -5.56 -10.52 -8.87
CA LEU A 44 -5.06 -9.15 -8.89
C LEU A 44 -4.23 -8.89 -7.62
N SER A 45 -2.95 -8.55 -7.81
CA SER A 45 -1.99 -8.18 -6.77
C SER A 45 -1.29 -6.90 -7.19
N PRO A 46 -1.91 -5.72 -6.99
CA PRO A 46 -1.31 -4.47 -7.43
C PRO A 46 -0.07 -4.14 -6.60
N VAL A 47 0.86 -3.43 -7.23
CA VAL A 47 1.98 -2.80 -6.55
C VAL A 47 1.65 -1.33 -6.35
N ILE A 48 1.34 -0.96 -5.11
CA ILE A 48 1.01 0.41 -4.74
C ILE A 48 2.29 1.15 -4.36
N MET A 49 2.54 2.29 -4.99
CA MET A 49 3.77 3.07 -4.89
C MET A 49 3.48 4.45 -4.29
N ILE A 50 4.29 4.89 -3.33
CA ILE A 50 4.21 6.23 -2.75
C ILE A 50 5.58 6.92 -2.86
N PRO A 51 5.66 8.12 -3.49
CA PRO A 51 6.92 8.83 -3.65
C PRO A 51 7.32 9.62 -2.40
N GLY A 52 8.51 10.21 -2.42
CA GLY A 52 9.04 11.06 -1.34
C GLY A 52 8.50 12.48 -1.32
N SER A 53 9.13 13.34 -0.50
CA SER A 53 8.78 14.76 -0.45
C SER A 53 9.09 15.50 -1.76
N SER A 54 8.37 16.61 -1.99
CA SER A 54 8.45 17.45 -3.19
C SER A 54 8.16 16.71 -4.52
N ALA A 55 7.79 15.44 -4.46
CA ALA A 55 7.46 14.61 -5.61
C ALA A 55 5.97 14.64 -5.94
N THR A 56 5.66 14.47 -7.21
CA THR A 56 4.29 14.26 -7.68
C THR A 56 4.05 12.78 -7.98
N GLU A 57 2.81 12.45 -8.33
CA GLU A 57 2.40 11.13 -8.81
C GLU A 57 3.12 10.67 -10.09
N ASN A 58 3.92 11.53 -10.73
CA ASN A 58 4.71 11.21 -11.91
C ASN A 58 6.14 10.74 -11.58
N ARG A 59 6.57 10.76 -10.30
CA ARG A 59 7.96 10.43 -9.92
C ARG A 59 8.39 9.03 -10.34
N PHE A 60 7.47 8.08 -10.44
CA PHE A 60 7.78 6.70 -10.82
C PHE A 60 7.56 6.37 -12.30
N ASP A 61 7.28 7.36 -13.16
CA ASP A 61 7.02 7.11 -14.59
C ASP A 61 8.20 6.44 -15.28
N GLY A 62 9.41 6.95 -15.04
CA GLY A 62 10.66 6.38 -15.56
C GLY A 62 10.91 4.97 -15.02
N LEU A 63 10.69 4.75 -13.72
CA LEU A 63 10.84 3.45 -13.08
C LEU A 63 9.87 2.42 -13.69
N VAL A 64 8.59 2.77 -13.83
CA VAL A 64 7.58 1.89 -14.43
C VAL A 64 7.92 1.58 -15.88
N LYS A 65 8.40 2.58 -16.64
CA LYS A 65 8.89 2.38 -18.01
C LYS A 65 10.03 1.37 -18.06
N GLU A 66 11.01 1.47 -17.18
CA GLU A 66 12.17 0.54 -17.14
C GLU A 66 11.78 -0.85 -16.62
N LEU A 67 10.85 -0.96 -15.67
CA LEU A 67 10.31 -2.24 -15.20
C LEU A 67 9.57 -2.99 -16.31
N ASN A 68 8.86 -2.26 -17.17
CA ASN A 68 8.11 -2.79 -18.32
C ASN A 68 8.97 -3.05 -19.56
N LYS A 69 10.23 -2.60 -19.58
CA LYS A 69 11.12 -2.82 -20.72
C LYS A 69 11.32 -4.32 -20.95
N ASN A 70 11.16 -4.74 -22.19
CA ASN A 70 11.27 -6.13 -22.65
C ASN A 70 10.29 -7.12 -21.98
N GLN A 71 9.21 -6.63 -21.34
CA GLN A 71 8.15 -7.48 -20.80
C GLN A 71 7.14 -7.84 -21.90
N ARG A 72 6.83 -9.13 -22.05
CA ARG A 72 5.77 -9.59 -22.98
C ARG A 72 4.39 -9.05 -22.59
N ASN A 73 4.14 -8.93 -21.29
CA ASN A 73 2.91 -8.38 -20.72
C ASN A 73 3.29 -7.22 -19.78
N PRO A 74 3.36 -5.98 -20.28
CA PRO A 74 3.72 -4.83 -19.44
C PRO A 74 2.63 -4.56 -18.40
N HIS A 75 3.07 -4.14 -17.22
CA HIS A 75 2.24 -3.71 -16.11
C HIS A 75 1.58 -2.36 -16.45
N SER A 76 0.29 -2.26 -16.19
CA SER A 76 -0.50 -1.04 -16.35
C SER A 76 -0.13 -0.02 -15.27
N LEU A 77 -0.38 1.26 -15.54
CA LEU A 77 -0.11 2.35 -14.60
C LEU A 77 -1.38 3.15 -14.33
N LEU A 78 -1.80 3.17 -13.08
CA LEU A 78 -2.81 4.08 -12.54
C LEU A 78 -2.12 5.05 -11.58
N LYS A 79 -2.51 6.32 -11.64
CA LYS A 79 -2.02 7.37 -10.74
C LYS A 79 -3.17 8.01 -10.02
N ILE A 80 -2.96 8.30 -8.75
CA ILE A 80 -3.91 8.95 -7.87
C ILE A 80 -3.20 10.13 -7.21
N ARG A 81 -3.72 11.33 -7.43
CA ARG A 81 -3.30 12.53 -6.71
C ARG A 81 -4.36 12.87 -5.66
N VAL A 82 -3.95 12.87 -4.38
CA VAL A 82 -4.81 13.29 -3.27
C VAL A 82 -4.60 14.78 -3.02
N THR A 83 -5.66 15.56 -3.20
CA THR A 83 -5.62 17.02 -2.99
C THR A 83 -5.65 17.39 -1.51
N ASN A 84 -5.31 18.64 -1.16
CA ASN A 84 -5.38 19.13 0.22
C ASN A 84 -6.81 19.15 0.80
N LYS A 85 -7.82 19.01 -0.05
CA LYS A 85 -9.24 18.90 0.31
C LYS A 85 -9.74 17.44 0.25
N ASP A 86 -8.81 16.48 0.25
CA ASP A 86 -9.05 15.04 0.21
C ASP A 86 -9.81 14.52 -1.02
N LYS A 87 -9.88 15.32 -2.09
CA LYS A 87 -10.39 14.86 -3.38
C LYS A 87 -9.32 14.02 -4.09
N LEU A 88 -9.76 12.94 -4.72
CA LEU A 88 -8.92 12.03 -5.50
C LEU A 88 -9.00 12.41 -6.99
N GLN A 89 -7.85 12.62 -7.62
CA GLN A 89 -7.73 12.82 -9.06
C GLN A 89 -7.01 11.62 -9.68
N PHE A 90 -7.65 10.97 -10.65
CA PHE A 90 -7.14 9.75 -11.28
C PHE A 90 -6.58 10.06 -12.67
N SER A 91 -5.45 9.46 -13.01
CA SER A 91 -4.94 9.43 -14.39
C SER A 91 -4.31 8.08 -14.72
N GLY A 92 -4.27 7.70 -15.99
CA GLY A 92 -3.92 6.34 -16.41
C GLY A 92 -5.08 5.36 -16.22
N ARG A 93 -4.79 4.06 -16.34
CA ARG A 93 -5.79 2.98 -16.22
C ARG A 93 -5.14 1.63 -15.95
N ILE A 94 -5.88 0.75 -15.29
CA ILE A 94 -5.54 -0.67 -15.18
C ILE A 94 -6.15 -1.40 -16.38
N ARG A 95 -5.32 -2.10 -17.17
CA ARG A 95 -5.81 -2.87 -18.30
C ARG A 95 -6.56 -4.13 -17.83
N PRO A 96 -7.65 -4.53 -18.50
CA PRO A 96 -8.28 -5.82 -18.25
C PRO A 96 -7.28 -6.96 -18.40
N GLY A 97 -7.31 -7.92 -17.47
CA GLY A 97 -6.42 -9.08 -17.47
C GLY A 97 -5.01 -8.84 -16.93
N ASP A 98 -4.64 -7.59 -16.60
CA ASP A 98 -3.41 -7.31 -15.86
C ASP A 98 -3.55 -7.72 -14.40
N LYS A 99 -2.69 -8.64 -13.97
CA LYS A 99 -2.73 -9.23 -12.62
C LYS A 99 -1.81 -8.52 -11.63
N GLU A 100 -0.89 -7.68 -12.10
CA GLU A 100 0.09 -7.01 -11.25
C GLU A 100 0.29 -5.55 -11.71
N PRO A 101 -0.76 -4.70 -11.74
CA PRO A 101 -0.61 -3.31 -12.18
C PRO A 101 0.13 -2.46 -11.14
N PHE A 102 0.76 -1.39 -11.61
CA PHE A 102 1.31 -0.34 -10.76
C PHE A 102 0.27 0.74 -10.47
N ILE A 103 0.18 1.12 -9.20
CA ILE A 103 -0.70 2.21 -8.73
C ILE A 103 0.14 3.21 -7.96
N VAL A 104 0.33 4.42 -8.48
CA VAL A 104 1.07 5.48 -7.78
C VAL A 104 0.09 6.38 -7.03
N VAL A 105 0.31 6.58 -5.74
CA VAL A 105 -0.46 7.55 -4.93
C VAL A 105 0.47 8.69 -4.51
N GLY A 106 0.21 9.88 -5.05
CA GLY A 106 0.89 11.13 -4.71
C GLY A 106 -0.01 12.08 -3.94
N PHE A 107 0.58 13.05 -3.24
CA PHE A 107 -0.14 14.02 -2.42
C PHE A 107 0.13 15.44 -2.92
N GLN A 108 -0.89 16.28 -2.90
CA GLN A 108 -0.72 17.71 -3.15
C GLN A 108 0.11 18.36 -2.04
N ASN A 109 -0.09 17.96 -0.78
CA ASN A 109 0.83 18.26 0.30
C ASN A 109 1.89 17.15 0.37
N ASN A 110 3.01 17.35 -0.32
CA ASN A 110 4.15 16.44 -0.37
C ASN A 110 5.33 16.97 0.47
N ARG A 111 5.07 17.71 1.54
CA ARG A 111 6.13 18.27 2.40
C ARG A 111 6.66 17.23 3.39
N ASP A 112 7.90 17.44 3.82
CA ASP A 112 8.54 16.70 4.91
C ASP A 112 7.93 17.02 6.28
N GLY A 113 8.31 16.23 7.28
CA GLY A 113 7.96 16.44 8.68
C GLY A 113 6.81 15.56 9.17
N TYR A 114 6.88 15.18 10.44
CA TYR A 114 6.01 14.12 10.99
C TYR A 114 4.51 14.45 10.95
N SER A 115 4.13 15.72 11.12
CA SER A 115 2.73 16.15 10.97
C SER A 115 2.21 15.91 9.55
N ASN A 116 3.03 16.20 8.53
CA ASN A 116 2.70 15.94 7.13
C ASN A 116 2.64 14.45 6.82
N ILE A 117 3.56 13.62 7.36
CA ILE A 117 3.52 12.15 7.22
C ILE A 117 2.19 11.59 7.73
N LYS A 118 1.74 11.98 8.93
CA LYS A 118 0.44 11.53 9.49
C LYS A 118 -0.74 11.97 8.62
N GLN A 119 -0.71 13.21 8.12
CA GLN A 119 -1.74 13.68 7.20
C GLN A 119 -1.76 12.88 5.89
N GLN A 120 -0.59 12.60 5.33
CA GLN A 120 -0.42 11.82 4.10
C GLN A 120 -0.86 10.37 4.29
N ALA A 121 -0.61 9.74 5.44
CA ALA A 121 -1.09 8.39 5.74
C ALA A 121 -2.61 8.32 5.88
N ARG A 122 -3.23 9.31 6.54
CA ARG A 122 -4.68 9.49 6.54
C ARG A 122 -5.22 9.65 5.11
N GLN A 123 -4.58 10.48 4.30
CA GLN A 123 -4.97 10.70 2.90
C GLN A 123 -4.78 9.45 2.04
N PHE A 124 -3.73 8.69 2.30
CA PHE A 124 -3.50 7.40 1.67
C PHE A 124 -4.63 6.43 2.02
N ASN A 125 -5.09 6.40 3.27
CA ASN A 125 -6.25 5.59 3.66
C ASN A 125 -7.52 5.95 2.86
N ILE A 126 -7.75 7.23 2.56
CA ILE A 126 -8.86 7.67 1.70
C ILE A 126 -8.71 7.09 0.28
N ALA A 127 -7.51 7.18 -0.30
CA ALA A 127 -7.23 6.61 -1.61
C ALA A 127 -7.33 5.07 -1.60
N PHE A 128 -6.82 4.41 -0.55
CA PHE A 128 -6.85 2.96 -0.39
C PHE A 128 -8.28 2.43 -0.27
N LYS A 129 -9.16 3.12 0.48
CA LYS A 129 -10.59 2.81 0.55
C LYS A 129 -11.29 2.90 -0.80
N GLU A 130 -10.87 3.84 -1.65
CA GLU A 130 -11.42 3.95 -3.00
C GLU A 130 -10.88 2.86 -3.94
N LEU A 131 -9.62 2.48 -3.79
CA LEU A 131 -9.03 1.33 -4.49
C LEU A 131 -9.73 0.02 -4.11
N ASP A 132 -9.95 -0.19 -2.81
CA ASP A 132 -10.66 -1.34 -2.25
C ASP A 132 -12.08 -1.49 -2.82
N LYS A 133 -12.79 -0.37 -3.03
CA LYS A 133 -14.12 -0.37 -3.65
C LYS A 133 -14.11 -0.65 -5.15
N ARG A 134 -13.09 -0.16 -5.86
CA ARG A 134 -13.03 -0.21 -7.33
C ARG A 134 -12.45 -1.52 -7.86
N PHE A 135 -11.56 -2.13 -7.10
CA PHE A 135 -10.77 -3.27 -7.54
C PHE A 135 -10.88 -4.41 -6.54
N ASP A 136 -11.26 -5.59 -7.03
CA ASP A 136 -11.47 -6.77 -6.20
C ASP A 136 -10.15 -7.47 -5.81
N PHE A 137 -9.07 -6.73 -5.49
CA PHE A 137 -7.83 -7.36 -5.01
C PHE A 137 -7.99 -7.80 -3.54
N ASN A 138 -7.46 -8.98 -3.22
CA ASN A 138 -7.42 -9.51 -1.85
C ASN A 138 -6.01 -9.43 -1.23
N ASN A 139 -5.04 -8.93 -1.99
CA ASN A 139 -3.69 -8.72 -1.54
C ASN A 139 -3.02 -7.63 -2.37
N PHE A 140 -1.96 -7.02 -1.84
CA PHE A 140 -1.15 -6.05 -2.56
C PHE A 140 0.30 -6.06 -2.09
N LYS A 141 1.13 -5.33 -2.82
CA LYS A 141 2.53 -5.05 -2.50
C LYS A 141 2.73 -3.54 -2.41
N ALA A 142 3.62 -3.11 -1.53
CA ALA A 142 3.88 -1.70 -1.28
C ALA A 142 5.32 -1.34 -1.64
N PHE A 143 5.49 -0.16 -2.23
CA PHE A 143 6.78 0.43 -2.57
C PHE A 143 6.83 1.89 -2.14
N GLY A 144 7.60 2.20 -1.12
CA GLY A 144 7.76 3.56 -0.59
C GLY A 144 9.14 4.11 -0.89
N HIS A 145 9.23 5.25 -1.58
CA HIS A 145 10.49 5.99 -1.70
C HIS A 145 10.51 7.13 -0.69
N SER A 146 11.62 7.26 0.06
CA SER A 146 11.80 8.29 1.07
C SER A 146 10.60 8.34 2.03
N ASN A 147 9.90 9.47 2.16
CA ASN A 147 8.68 9.61 2.97
C ASN A 147 7.59 8.58 2.65
N GLY A 148 7.52 8.07 1.43
CA GLY A 148 6.56 7.02 1.06
C GLY A 148 6.63 5.78 1.96
N GLY A 149 7.83 5.39 2.40
CA GLY A 149 7.98 4.28 3.34
C GLY A 149 7.47 4.60 4.75
N LEU A 150 7.62 5.85 5.19
CA LEU A 150 7.10 6.33 6.47
C LEU A 150 5.56 6.40 6.44
N ILE A 151 5.00 6.88 5.33
CA ILE A 151 3.55 6.95 5.09
C ILE A 151 2.94 5.54 5.10
N PHE A 152 3.58 4.57 4.45
CA PHE A 152 3.14 3.18 4.51
C PHE A 152 3.22 2.61 5.93
N THR A 153 4.27 2.93 6.67
CA THR A 153 4.43 2.45 8.06
C THR A 153 3.31 2.98 8.94
N ASP A 154 3.06 4.29 8.91
CA ASP A 154 1.96 4.92 9.65
C ASP A 154 0.58 4.37 9.22
N PHE A 155 0.40 4.15 7.91
CA PHE A 155 -0.82 3.52 7.39
C PHE A 155 -1.06 2.12 7.96
N LEU A 156 -0.02 1.28 7.95
CA LEU A 156 -0.09 -0.10 8.44
C LEU A 156 -0.38 -0.15 9.95
N GLU A 157 0.18 0.77 10.71
CA GLU A 157 0.00 0.82 12.16
C GLU A 157 -1.33 1.43 12.60
N ASN A 158 -1.89 2.38 11.85
CA ASN A 158 -3.02 3.18 12.32
C ASN A 158 -4.33 2.98 11.55
N TYR A 159 -4.28 2.46 10.32
CA TYR A 159 -5.47 2.38 9.45
C TYR A 159 -5.70 1.00 8.84
N PHE A 160 -4.65 0.19 8.65
CA PHE A 160 -4.77 -1.07 7.91
C PHE A 160 -5.62 -2.14 8.62
N ALA A 161 -5.83 -2.00 9.93
CA ALA A 161 -6.64 -2.92 10.72
C ALA A 161 -8.07 -3.10 10.18
N ASP A 162 -8.64 -2.06 9.56
CA ASP A 162 -9.98 -2.07 8.96
C ASP A 162 -10.09 -2.98 7.73
N TYR A 163 -8.96 -3.31 7.10
CA TYR A 163 -8.91 -4.09 5.85
C TYR A 163 -8.35 -5.50 6.03
N LYS A 164 -7.69 -5.78 7.17
CA LYS A 164 -6.85 -6.98 7.38
C LYS A 164 -7.58 -8.32 7.17
N ASP A 165 -8.90 -8.34 7.36
CA ASP A 165 -9.71 -9.56 7.22
C ASP A 165 -10.00 -9.88 5.74
N GLN A 166 -9.88 -8.90 4.84
CA GLN A 166 -10.20 -9.03 3.42
C GLN A 166 -8.98 -8.86 2.51
N ILE A 167 -8.01 -8.04 2.93
CA ILE A 167 -6.85 -7.67 2.14
C ILE A 167 -5.56 -7.97 2.92
N LYS A 168 -4.61 -8.63 2.26
CA LYS A 168 -3.27 -8.89 2.80
C LYS A 168 -2.22 -8.01 2.13
N ILE A 169 -1.42 -7.29 2.90
CA ILE A 169 -0.14 -6.80 2.38
C ILE A 169 0.86 -7.96 2.41
N THR A 170 1.48 -8.26 1.27
CA THR A 170 2.42 -9.39 1.15
C THR A 170 3.87 -8.95 1.28
N LYS A 171 4.20 -7.81 0.68
CA LYS A 171 5.54 -7.27 0.62
C LYS A 171 5.51 -5.75 0.76
N LEU A 172 6.48 -5.21 1.49
CA LEU A 172 6.78 -3.79 1.57
C LEU A 172 8.26 -3.58 1.24
N MET A 173 8.55 -2.76 0.25
CA MET A 173 9.90 -2.30 -0.03
C MET A 173 9.98 -0.80 0.24
N THR A 174 10.89 -0.38 1.13
CA THR A 174 11.16 1.03 1.40
C THR A 174 12.56 1.39 0.91
N ILE A 175 12.72 2.53 0.24
CA ILE A 175 14.00 2.97 -0.32
C ILE A 175 14.34 4.36 0.22
N GLY A 176 15.45 4.47 0.94
CA GLY A 176 15.93 5.75 1.49
C GLY A 176 14.95 6.37 2.49
N SER A 177 14.09 5.57 3.12
CA SER A 177 13.07 6.08 4.04
C SER A 177 13.70 6.46 5.38
N PRO A 178 13.63 7.74 5.80
CA PRO A 178 14.34 8.21 6.99
C PRO A 178 13.53 7.90 8.26
N PHE A 179 13.60 6.67 8.77
CA PHE A 179 12.83 6.25 9.95
C PHE A 179 13.19 7.02 11.23
N ASN A 180 14.33 7.69 11.26
CA ASN A 180 14.72 8.61 12.34
C ASN A 180 14.99 10.04 11.84
N PHE A 181 14.36 10.47 10.73
CA PHE A 181 14.65 11.75 10.05
C PHE A 181 16.15 11.97 9.79
N ASP A 182 16.67 13.13 10.17
CA ASP A 182 18.05 13.58 10.00
C ASP A 182 18.96 13.18 11.19
N GLU A 183 18.40 12.49 12.19
CA GLU A 183 19.17 12.02 13.35
C GLU A 183 20.22 10.99 12.92
N GLN A 184 21.46 11.24 13.36
CA GLN A 184 22.64 10.47 12.98
C GLN A 184 22.98 9.39 14.02
N SER A 185 22.43 9.52 15.23
CA SER A 185 22.61 8.55 16.31
C SER A 185 21.36 7.73 16.55
N ILE A 186 21.52 6.40 16.59
CA ILE A 186 20.41 5.50 16.92
C ILE A 186 19.98 5.57 18.40
N GLN A 187 20.80 6.19 19.24
CA GLN A 187 20.48 6.37 20.65
C GLN A 187 19.37 7.40 20.84
N ASN A 188 19.40 8.46 20.02
CA ASN A 188 18.38 9.48 19.99
C ASN A 188 17.23 9.02 19.10
N LYS A 189 16.01 8.99 19.64
CA LYS A 189 14.83 8.60 18.88
C LYS A 189 13.98 9.84 18.68
N THR A 190 13.75 10.19 17.44
CA THR A 190 12.73 11.18 17.09
C THR A 190 11.36 10.73 17.62
N GLN A 191 10.43 11.68 17.74
CA GLN A 191 9.06 11.37 18.12
C GLN A 191 8.44 10.35 17.14
N MET A 192 8.70 10.50 15.84
CA MET A 192 8.21 9.59 14.81
C MET A 192 8.71 8.17 15.02
N LEU A 193 10.03 7.97 15.19
CA LEU A 193 10.59 6.65 15.43
C LEU A 193 10.01 6.02 16.70
N SER A 194 9.87 6.82 17.76
CA SER A 194 9.31 6.37 19.04
C SER A 194 7.85 5.91 18.89
N ASP A 195 7.04 6.64 18.12
CA ASP A 195 5.65 6.28 17.85
C ASP A 195 5.53 5.01 17.00
N PHE A 196 6.38 4.84 15.97
CA PHE A 196 6.43 3.60 15.18
C PHE A 196 6.83 2.40 16.06
N ILE A 197 7.88 2.52 16.88
CA ILE A 197 8.27 1.45 17.80
C ILE A 197 7.15 1.09 18.78
N LYS A 198 6.41 2.09 19.27
CA LYS A 198 5.27 1.88 20.17
C LYS A 198 4.13 1.11 19.51
N ASN A 199 3.84 1.39 18.24
CA ASN A 199 2.72 0.81 17.51
C ASN A 199 3.05 -0.46 16.71
N ARG A 200 4.33 -0.82 16.57
CA ARG A 200 4.81 -1.91 15.71
C ARG A 200 4.12 -3.27 15.84
N LYS A 201 3.50 -3.57 17.00
CA LYS A 201 2.71 -4.81 17.20
C LYS A 201 1.45 -4.88 16.34
N LYS A 202 1.02 -3.76 15.77
CA LYS A 202 -0.13 -3.66 14.85
C LYS A 202 0.24 -4.02 13.40
N LEU A 203 1.53 -4.16 13.11
CA LEU A 203 2.00 -4.52 11.77
C LEU A 203 1.50 -5.93 11.38
N PRO A 204 1.17 -6.17 10.10
CA PRO A 204 0.75 -7.48 9.64
C PRO A 204 1.86 -8.52 9.78
N THR A 205 1.59 -9.59 10.53
CA THR A 205 2.59 -10.63 10.84
C THR A 205 2.99 -11.46 9.62
N ASN A 206 2.18 -11.47 8.55
CA ASN A 206 2.48 -12.15 7.30
C ASN A 206 3.34 -11.32 6.32
N LEU A 207 3.67 -10.07 6.65
CA LEU A 207 4.39 -9.14 5.80
C LEU A 207 5.87 -9.51 5.65
N SER A 208 6.41 -9.37 4.44
CA SER A 208 7.86 -9.36 4.20
C SER A 208 8.33 -7.94 3.88
N VAL A 209 9.32 -7.44 4.61
CA VAL A 209 9.82 -6.06 4.49
C VAL A 209 11.25 -6.06 3.98
N TYR A 210 11.50 -5.26 2.95
CA TYR A 210 12.82 -4.99 2.37
C TYR A 210 13.16 -3.51 2.56
N SER A 211 14.06 -3.20 3.48
CA SER A 211 14.52 -1.83 3.75
C SER A 211 15.81 -1.56 3.01
N VAL A 212 15.77 -0.72 1.99
CA VAL A 212 16.91 -0.40 1.13
C VAL A 212 17.48 0.96 1.49
N ALA A 213 18.75 1.00 1.89
CA ALA A 213 19.50 2.23 2.09
C ALA A 213 20.37 2.52 0.86
N GLY A 214 20.28 3.75 0.35
CA GLY A 214 21.24 4.28 -0.62
C GLY A 214 22.47 4.83 0.10
N THR A 215 23.64 4.67 -0.50
CA THR A 215 24.90 5.25 0.00
C THR A 215 25.71 5.83 -1.16
N GLN A 216 25.78 7.16 -1.23
CA GLN A 216 26.72 7.83 -2.14
C GLN A 216 28.13 7.84 -1.54
N ASN A 217 28.25 8.14 -0.24
CA ASN A 217 29.52 8.25 0.48
C ASN A 217 29.55 7.37 1.74
N TYR A 218 28.97 6.16 1.67
CA TYR A 218 28.92 5.16 2.76
C TYR A 218 28.14 5.55 4.04
N THR A 219 27.80 6.82 4.26
CA THR A 219 27.11 7.31 5.46
C THR A 219 25.74 7.93 5.19
N SER A 220 25.48 8.34 3.95
CA SER A 220 24.25 9.02 3.51
C SER A 220 24.03 8.85 2.01
N ASP A 221 22.79 9.01 1.56
CA ASP A 221 22.41 9.14 0.15
C ASP A 221 22.46 10.60 -0.36
N GLY A 222 23.09 11.48 0.41
CA GLY A 222 23.19 12.92 0.16
C GLY A 222 22.12 13.74 0.88
N ILE A 223 21.06 13.11 1.39
CA ILE A 223 19.96 13.77 2.12
C ILE A 223 19.66 13.05 3.44
N VAL A 224 19.63 11.72 3.42
CA VAL A 224 19.23 10.88 4.55
C VAL A 224 20.42 10.09 5.09
N PRO A 225 20.72 10.19 6.39
CA PRO A 225 21.72 9.33 7.02
C PRO A 225 21.32 7.85 6.93
N VAL A 226 22.26 6.98 6.58
CA VAL A 226 22.03 5.51 6.55
C VAL A 226 21.50 5.02 7.89
N VAL A 227 22.01 5.57 9.00
CA VAL A 227 21.58 5.23 10.36
C VAL A 227 20.07 5.45 10.54
N SER A 228 19.53 6.52 9.96
CA SER A 228 18.09 6.81 9.99
C SER A 228 17.29 5.76 9.20
N VAL A 229 17.78 5.32 8.04
CA VAL A 229 17.15 4.21 7.29
C VAL A 229 17.24 2.89 8.07
N MET A 230 18.39 2.61 8.68
CA MET A 230 18.61 1.42 9.50
C MET A 230 17.73 1.37 10.74
N ALA A 231 17.20 2.51 11.20
CA ALA A 231 16.25 2.55 12.31
C ALA A 231 14.95 1.77 12.03
N SER A 232 14.64 1.49 10.76
CA SER A 232 13.57 0.56 10.35
C SER A 232 13.61 -0.79 11.07
N ARG A 233 14.80 -1.30 11.46
CA ARG A 233 14.93 -2.55 12.21
C ARG A 233 14.18 -2.54 13.54
N TYR A 234 14.10 -1.39 14.23
CA TYR A 234 13.39 -1.29 15.51
C TYR A 234 11.87 -1.34 15.34
N VAL A 235 11.39 -1.04 14.14
CA VAL A 235 9.97 -1.10 13.77
C VAL A 235 9.61 -2.52 13.32
N PHE A 236 10.35 -3.10 12.38
CA PHE A 236 9.92 -4.34 11.71
C PHE A 236 10.51 -5.63 12.29
N GLN A 237 11.73 -5.62 12.81
CA GLN A 237 12.41 -6.85 13.22
C GLN A 237 11.66 -7.53 14.37
N GLY A 238 11.34 -8.82 14.17
CA GLY A 238 10.56 -9.61 15.14
C GLY A 238 9.07 -9.26 15.20
N GLN A 239 8.56 -8.40 14.32
CA GLN A 239 7.12 -8.08 14.19
C GLN A 239 6.52 -8.63 12.90
N VAL A 240 7.27 -8.59 11.80
CA VAL A 240 6.85 -9.08 10.48
C VAL A 240 7.46 -10.46 10.18
N LYS A 241 6.93 -11.16 9.17
CA LYS A 241 7.39 -12.51 8.79
C LYS A 241 8.86 -12.54 8.43
N HIS A 242 9.30 -11.60 7.60
CA HIS A 242 10.67 -11.46 7.15
C HIS A 242 11.06 -9.98 7.11
N PHE A 243 12.21 -9.65 7.67
CA PHE A 243 12.80 -8.32 7.57
C PHE A 243 14.19 -8.45 6.97
N THR A 244 14.46 -7.72 5.90
CA THR A 244 15.75 -7.72 5.22
C THR A 244 16.18 -6.29 4.96
N THR A 245 17.41 -5.98 5.36
CA THR A 245 18.07 -4.72 5.05
C THR A 245 18.99 -4.91 3.86
N ILE A 246 18.94 -4.00 2.90
CA ILE A 246 19.80 -4.01 1.71
C ILE A 246 20.52 -2.67 1.64
N THR A 247 21.83 -2.67 1.42
CA THR A 247 22.58 -1.44 1.16
C THR A 247 22.97 -1.42 -0.31
N VAL A 248 22.71 -0.29 -0.95
CA VAL A 248 23.04 -0.03 -2.35
C VAL A 248 24.05 1.11 -2.36
N SER A 249 25.25 0.85 -2.89
CA SER A 249 26.35 1.80 -2.97
C SER A 249 26.69 2.14 -4.41
N GLY A 250 27.05 3.41 -4.65
CA GLY A 250 27.45 3.90 -5.97
C GLY A 250 27.13 5.38 -6.17
N THR A 251 27.70 5.98 -7.22
CA THR A 251 27.47 7.39 -7.59
C THR A 251 25.99 7.68 -7.86
N ASP A 252 25.25 6.70 -8.37
CA ASP A 252 23.82 6.75 -8.70
C ASP A 252 22.91 6.42 -7.50
N ALA A 253 23.46 6.40 -6.28
CA ALA A 253 22.70 6.21 -5.05
C ALA A 253 22.19 7.54 -4.45
N GLN A 254 22.13 8.62 -5.24
CA GLN A 254 21.59 9.92 -4.81
C GLN A 254 20.13 9.81 -4.44
N HIS A 255 19.71 10.45 -3.34
CA HIS A 255 18.35 10.38 -2.81
C HIS A 255 17.24 10.58 -3.87
N SER A 256 17.44 11.50 -4.82
CA SER A 256 16.48 11.81 -5.89
C SER A 256 16.43 10.78 -7.02
N ASP A 257 17.53 10.06 -7.25
CA ASP A 257 17.77 9.24 -8.44
C ASP A 257 17.64 7.74 -8.14
N LEU A 258 17.58 7.37 -6.85
CA LEU A 258 17.36 6.00 -6.40
C LEU A 258 16.22 5.27 -7.12
N PRO A 259 15.04 5.87 -7.40
CA PRO A 259 13.99 5.17 -8.13
C PRO A 259 14.35 4.77 -9.57
N GLN A 260 15.38 5.38 -10.18
CA GLN A 260 15.80 5.11 -11.56
C GLN A 260 17.11 4.31 -11.65
N ASN A 261 17.73 4.01 -10.51
CA ASN A 261 18.96 3.23 -10.46
C ASN A 261 18.69 1.76 -10.88
N ASP A 262 19.50 1.23 -11.79
CA ASP A 262 19.39 -0.14 -12.29
C ASP A 262 19.46 -1.21 -11.18
N GLN A 263 20.20 -0.96 -10.11
CA GLN A 263 20.21 -1.83 -8.92
C GLN A 263 18.84 -1.85 -8.24
N ILE A 264 18.17 -0.70 -8.12
CA ILE A 264 16.82 -0.61 -7.56
C ILE A 264 15.81 -1.31 -8.46
N VAL A 265 15.91 -1.13 -9.79
CA VAL A 265 15.08 -1.88 -10.76
C VAL A 265 15.24 -3.38 -10.57
N ARG A 266 16.49 -3.87 -10.42
CA ARG A 266 16.77 -5.29 -10.16
C ARG A 266 16.18 -5.76 -8.83
N LEU A 267 16.32 -4.98 -7.76
CA LEU A 267 15.75 -5.32 -6.46
C LEU A 267 14.22 -5.41 -6.52
N ILE A 268 13.56 -4.47 -7.20
CA ILE A 268 12.10 -4.51 -7.40
C ILE A 268 11.70 -5.77 -8.15
N LYS A 269 12.36 -6.08 -9.28
CA LYS A 269 12.10 -7.32 -10.04
C LYS A 269 12.33 -8.57 -9.20
N GLN A 270 13.41 -8.60 -8.41
CA GLN A 270 13.82 -9.77 -7.65
C GLN A 270 12.98 -10.01 -6.39
N TYR A 271 12.72 -8.97 -5.61
CA TYR A 271 12.16 -9.10 -4.27
C TYR A 271 10.71 -8.63 -4.19
N LEU A 272 10.28 -7.67 -5.01
CA LEU A 272 8.92 -7.12 -4.93
C LEU A 272 7.95 -7.82 -5.89
N LEU A 273 8.25 -7.83 -7.19
CA LEU A 273 7.37 -8.37 -8.22
C LEU A 273 7.18 -9.88 -8.13
N THR A 274 6.15 -10.40 -8.80
CA THR A 274 5.92 -11.85 -8.88
C THR A 274 6.80 -12.42 -9.99
N HIS A 275 7.73 -13.30 -9.65
CA HIS A 275 8.47 -14.05 -10.67
C HIS A 275 7.52 -14.99 -11.40
N HIS A 276 7.28 -14.74 -12.69
CA HIS A 276 6.85 -15.80 -13.58
C HIS A 276 8.05 -16.70 -13.83
N LYS A 277 8.18 -17.80 -13.07
CA LYS A 277 9.05 -18.89 -13.52
C LYS A 277 8.55 -19.29 -14.92
N PRO A 278 9.39 -19.28 -15.96
CA PRO A 278 9.04 -20.01 -17.16
C PRO A 278 8.80 -21.46 -16.72
N ARG A 279 7.68 -22.06 -17.16
CA ARG A 279 7.49 -23.51 -17.03
C ARG A 279 8.77 -24.15 -17.58
N ARG A 280 9.45 -24.95 -16.77
CA ARG A 280 10.51 -25.80 -17.30
C ARG A 280 9.87 -26.63 -18.43
N PRO A 281 10.46 -26.70 -19.63
CA PRO A 281 10.07 -27.75 -20.54
C PRO A 281 10.32 -29.07 -19.81
N GLU A 282 9.27 -29.89 -19.73
CA GLU A 282 9.38 -31.32 -19.43
C GLU A 282 10.19 -32.01 -20.52
#